data_AF-A0ABD6EU88-F1
#
_entry.id   AF-A0ABD6EU88-F1
#
_cell.length_a   1.000
_cell.length_b   1.000
_cell.length_c   1.000
_cell.angle_alpha   90.00
_cell.angle_beta   90.00
_cell.angle_gamma   90.00
#
_symmetry.space_group_name_H-M   'P 1'
#
loop_
_entity.id
_entity.type
_entity.pdbx_description
1 polymer ?
#
loop_
_entity_poly.entity_id
_entity_poly.type
_entity_poly.pdbx_seq_one_letter_code
_entity_poly.pdbx_strand_id
1 'polypeptide(L)'
;MVMAFVVGIILFHVFIAHGLHVGVYETDNEDSDIFQPATHLKVISSFDSPNCSEPVCTGPLSNIYCSGKILHASWLFGLQRSCPGDMMRNSPAFILKEFSKLKYPLKRDEFKAFCFENFASVPYLKYAELDDWSESPPNVVLLKDTKFWKFVNELNQIWKNLGREFIPKVHELPHLFPIVPVLNRFVVPGGFFQIYFYWDSYWIMKGLLFSNMKSTVLGMLENFASIIDRHGFIPNSGAIQLSRRSQPPLFTQMVADYISVVENKTTLSRMVTYVERELMWWQLNRNVSVKSASGETYLMYQYRV
;
A
#
# COMPACT_ATOMS: atom_id res chain seq x y z
N MET A 1 12.59 -2.32 -3.95
CA MET A 1 11.79 -2.70 -5.14
C MET A 1 12.10 -4.11 -5.63
N VAL A 2 13.32 -4.64 -5.47
CA VAL A 2 13.74 -5.91 -6.09
C VAL A 2 13.31 -7.20 -5.35
N MET A 3 13.21 -7.24 -4.03
CA MET A 3 12.97 -8.53 -3.34
C MET A 3 11.56 -9.14 -3.54
N ALA A 4 10.48 -8.36 -3.39
CA ALA A 4 9.12 -8.89 -3.61
C ALA A 4 8.80 -9.15 -5.10
N PHE A 5 9.40 -8.36 -6.00
CA PHE A 5 9.26 -8.50 -7.45
C PHE A 5 9.96 -9.77 -7.97
N VAL A 6 11.14 -10.09 -7.43
CA VAL A 6 11.89 -11.32 -7.76
C VAL A 6 11.18 -12.57 -7.21
N VAL A 7 10.57 -12.50 -6.03
CA VAL A 7 9.81 -13.63 -5.45
C VAL A 7 8.55 -13.95 -6.26
N GLY A 8 7.82 -12.93 -6.72
CA GLY A 8 6.61 -13.11 -7.54
C GLY A 8 6.90 -13.59 -8.96
N ILE A 9 7.87 -13.00 -9.65
CA ILE A 9 8.15 -13.28 -11.07
C ILE A 9 8.79 -14.66 -11.28
N ILE A 10 9.68 -15.09 -10.37
CA ILE A 10 10.34 -16.40 -10.49
C ILE A 10 9.36 -17.54 -10.23
N LEU A 11 8.45 -17.41 -9.25
CA LEU A 11 7.38 -18.41 -9.03
C LEU A 11 6.39 -18.45 -10.20
N PHE A 12 6.14 -17.32 -10.89
CA PHE A 12 5.25 -17.23 -12.05
C PHE A 12 5.79 -17.95 -13.29
N HIS A 13 7.11 -17.92 -13.52
CA HIS A 13 7.73 -18.56 -14.68
C HIS A 13 7.79 -20.10 -14.60
N VAL A 14 7.62 -20.69 -13.42
CA VAL A 14 7.70 -22.15 -13.24
C VAL A 14 6.38 -22.86 -13.60
N PHE A 15 5.23 -22.17 -13.64
CA PHE A 15 3.92 -22.84 -13.72
C PHE A 15 2.94 -22.40 -14.81
N ILE A 16 3.24 -21.41 -15.66
CA ILE A 16 2.37 -21.09 -16.81
C ILE A 16 3.20 -20.98 -18.09
N ALA A 17 3.33 -22.10 -18.80
CA ALA A 17 3.51 -22.07 -20.24
C ALA A 17 2.15 -21.74 -20.87
N HIS A 18 2.11 -20.69 -21.71
CA HIS A 18 0.98 -20.17 -22.50
C HIS A 18 0.12 -19.09 -21.82
N GLY A 19 0.70 -17.90 -21.72
CA GLY A 19 -0.02 -16.63 -21.70
C GLY A 19 0.90 -15.52 -22.18
N LEU A 20 0.64 -14.95 -23.36
CA LEU A 20 1.36 -13.76 -23.85
C LEU A 20 1.03 -12.59 -22.92
N HIS A 21 1.92 -12.30 -21.97
CA HIS A 21 1.96 -11.02 -21.30
C HIS A 21 2.80 -10.06 -22.14
N VAL A 22 2.19 -8.96 -22.59
CA VAL A 22 2.91 -7.83 -23.19
C VAL A 22 3.69 -7.15 -22.07
N GLY A 23 4.97 -7.54 -21.92
CA GLY A 23 5.93 -6.83 -21.08
C GLY A 23 6.35 -5.53 -21.76
N VAL A 24 6.23 -4.42 -21.04
CA VAL A 24 6.92 -3.18 -21.40
C VAL A 24 8.38 -3.40 -21.01
N TYR A 25 9.26 -3.51 -22.00
CA TYR A 25 10.70 -3.52 -21.78
C TYR A 25 11.13 -2.09 -21.44
N GLU A 26 11.59 -1.87 -20.21
CA GLU A 26 12.34 -0.68 -19.84
C GLU A 26 13.78 -0.92 -20.32
N THR A 27 14.21 -0.15 -21.31
CA THR A 27 15.60 -0.14 -21.75
C THR A 27 16.42 0.59 -20.70
N ASP A 28 17.37 -0.12 -20.07
CA ASP A 28 18.38 0.44 -19.18
C ASP A 28 19.20 1.50 -19.93
N ASN A 29 18.79 2.76 -19.82
CA ASN A 29 19.71 3.88 -19.96
C ASN A 29 19.99 4.40 -18.56
N GLU A 30 21.22 4.16 -18.11
CA GLU A 30 21.84 4.80 -16.96
C GLU A 30 21.93 6.32 -17.19
N ASP A 31 20.83 7.04 -17.01
CA ASP A 31 20.84 8.49 -16.79
C ASP A 31 20.61 8.76 -15.30
N SER A 32 21.71 8.78 -14.56
CA SER A 32 21.80 9.07 -13.13
C SER A 32 21.52 10.53 -12.77
N ASP A 33 20.58 11.21 -13.43
CA ASP A 33 20.31 12.65 -13.23
C ASP A 33 18.82 13.04 -13.07
N ILE A 34 17.90 12.07 -12.95
CA ILE A 34 16.48 12.36 -12.69
C ILE A 34 16.21 12.35 -11.17
N PHE A 35 16.68 13.37 -10.45
CA PHE A 35 16.15 13.94 -9.18
C PHE A 35 17.25 14.79 -8.49
N GLN A 36 17.68 15.89 -9.12
CA GLN A 36 18.27 16.97 -8.33
C GLN A 36 17.13 17.66 -7.56
N PRO A 37 17.07 17.60 -6.22
CA PRO A 37 16.02 18.26 -5.47
C PRO A 37 16.17 19.76 -5.69
N ALA A 38 15.13 20.38 -6.26
CA ALA A 38 15.00 21.81 -6.35
C ALA A 38 15.42 22.46 -5.02
N THR A 39 16.23 23.51 -5.12
CA THR A 39 16.64 24.35 -3.99
C THR A 39 15.44 24.64 -3.08
N HIS A 40 15.44 24.03 -1.88
CA HIS A 40 14.32 24.13 -0.95
C HIS A 40 14.00 25.60 -0.66
N LEU A 41 12.73 25.99 -0.79
CA LEU A 41 12.30 27.35 -0.51
C LEU A 41 12.51 27.67 0.97
N LYS A 42 12.87 28.92 1.28
CA LYS A 42 12.93 29.39 2.68
C LYS A 42 11.63 30.07 3.12
N VAL A 43 10.83 30.52 2.16
CA VAL A 43 9.62 31.33 2.36
C VAL A 43 8.55 30.97 1.32
N ILE A 44 7.28 30.95 1.71
CA ILE A 44 6.11 30.74 0.83
C ILE A 44 5.19 31.96 0.88
N SER A 45 4.88 32.54 -0.28
CA SER A 45 4.03 33.73 -0.43
C SER A 45 2.56 33.40 -0.71
N SER A 46 2.27 32.34 -1.48
CA SER A 46 0.90 31.92 -1.85
C SER A 46 0.78 30.39 -1.95
N PHE A 47 -0.46 29.88 -2.00
CA PHE A 47 -0.77 28.46 -2.11
C PHE A 47 -1.75 28.21 -3.26
N ASP A 48 -1.35 27.39 -4.24
CA ASP A 48 -2.27 26.82 -5.23
C ASP A 48 -2.68 25.41 -4.80
N SER A 49 -3.99 25.16 -4.76
CA SER A 49 -4.51 23.85 -4.32
C SER A 49 -4.55 22.88 -5.51
N PRO A 50 -3.91 21.70 -5.42
CA PRO A 50 -3.99 20.71 -6.49
C PRO A 50 -5.41 20.14 -6.60
N ASN A 51 -5.92 20.03 -7.83
CA ASN A 51 -7.16 19.33 -8.11
C ASN A 51 -6.95 17.82 -7.92
N CYS A 52 -7.72 17.19 -7.03
CA CYS A 52 -7.53 15.79 -6.68
C CYS A 52 -8.87 15.05 -6.56
N SER A 53 -8.90 13.80 -7.07
CA SER A 53 -10.03 12.86 -6.91
C SER A 53 -10.37 12.60 -5.43
N GLU A 54 -11.58 12.11 -5.17
CA GLU A 54 -12.06 11.76 -3.82
C GLU A 54 -11.12 10.77 -3.10
N PRO A 55 -10.48 11.17 -1.99
CA PRO A 55 -9.64 10.30 -1.16
C PRO A 55 -10.47 9.45 -0.18
N VAL A 56 -9.88 8.37 0.34
CA VAL A 56 -10.38 7.73 1.59
C VAL A 56 -10.29 8.70 2.79
N CYS A 57 -9.33 9.61 2.70
CA CYS A 57 -9.04 10.66 3.66
C CYS A 57 -10.08 11.79 3.62
N THR A 58 -11.16 11.65 4.39
CA THR A 58 -12.25 12.63 4.38
C THR A 58 -12.14 13.65 5.52
N GLY A 59 -12.97 14.71 5.44
CA GLY A 59 -13.12 15.69 6.52
C GLY A 59 -11.83 16.45 6.86
N PRO A 60 -11.65 16.87 8.13
CA PRO A 60 -10.49 17.63 8.58
C PRO A 60 -9.13 16.94 8.36
N LEU A 61 -9.10 15.59 8.32
CA LEU A 61 -7.89 14.82 8.01
C LEU A 61 -7.39 15.08 6.59
N SER A 62 -8.31 15.30 5.66
CA SER A 62 -7.96 15.61 4.27
C SER A 62 -7.05 16.83 4.19
N ASN A 63 -7.36 17.90 4.92
CA ASN A 63 -6.62 19.16 4.89
C ASN A 63 -5.23 19.10 5.55
N ILE A 64 -4.92 17.99 6.22
CA ILE A 64 -3.63 17.75 6.85
C ILE A 64 -2.80 16.81 5.98
N TYR A 65 -3.32 15.62 5.66
CA TYR A 65 -2.50 14.54 5.08
C TYR A 65 -2.70 14.33 3.58
N CYS A 66 -3.77 14.86 2.98
CA CYS A 66 -4.19 14.45 1.65
C CYS A 66 -4.30 15.61 0.66
N SER A 67 -4.63 16.79 1.16
CA SER A 67 -4.71 18.05 0.44
C SER A 67 -4.45 19.21 1.39
N GLY A 68 -4.41 20.42 0.86
CA GLY A 68 -4.36 21.63 1.68
C GLY A 68 -2.95 22.15 1.98
N LYS A 69 -2.93 23.23 2.76
CA LYS A 69 -1.76 24.09 2.91
C LYS A 69 -0.65 23.47 3.76
N ILE A 70 -0.98 22.63 4.74
CA ILE A 70 0.04 21.95 5.58
C ILE A 70 0.88 21.00 4.71
N LEU A 71 0.20 20.15 3.93
CA LEU A 71 0.87 19.23 3.01
C LEU A 71 1.70 20.01 1.97
N HIS A 72 1.12 21.02 1.34
CA HIS A 72 1.84 21.82 0.34
C HIS A 72 3.07 22.55 0.91
N ALA A 73 2.96 23.13 2.11
CA ALA A 73 4.07 23.80 2.79
C ALA A 73 5.21 22.83 3.07
N SER A 74 4.87 21.63 3.52
CA SER A 74 5.84 20.57 3.74
C SER A 74 6.63 20.23 2.48
N TRP A 75 5.95 20.03 1.35
CA TRP A 75 6.62 19.74 0.08
C TRP A 75 7.55 20.88 -0.34
N LEU A 76 7.09 22.13 -0.31
CA LEU A 76 7.90 23.29 -0.68
C LEU A 76 9.13 23.49 0.23
N PHE A 77 9.02 23.14 1.51
CA PHE A 77 10.10 23.25 2.49
C PHE A 77 11.00 22.02 2.63
N GLY A 78 10.72 20.94 1.88
CA GLY A 78 11.50 19.70 1.94
C GLY A 78 11.26 18.88 3.22
N LEU A 79 10.06 18.98 3.82
CA LEU A 79 9.69 18.30 5.06
C LEU A 79 8.75 17.11 4.85
N GLN A 80 8.50 16.69 3.61
CA GLN A 80 7.54 15.65 3.25
C GLN A 80 7.80 14.28 3.89
N ARG A 81 9.02 14.05 4.41
CA ARG A 81 9.39 12.82 5.15
C ARG A 81 9.14 12.91 6.66
N SER A 82 8.92 14.10 7.21
CA SER A 82 8.82 14.32 8.66
C SER A 82 7.54 15.07 9.08
N CYS A 83 6.91 15.81 8.18
CA CYS A 83 5.72 16.60 8.44
C CYS A 83 4.87 16.76 7.18
N PRO A 84 3.54 16.69 7.22
CA PRO A 84 2.79 15.94 8.20
C PRO A 84 3.08 14.44 7.95
N GLY A 85 3.98 13.87 8.75
CA GLY A 85 4.52 12.52 8.51
C GLY A 85 3.83 11.46 9.35
N ASP A 86 3.83 11.67 10.67
CA ASP A 86 3.44 10.65 11.65
C ASP A 86 2.19 11.06 12.45
N MET A 87 1.98 10.41 13.60
CA MET A 87 0.84 10.59 14.49
C MET A 87 0.64 12.06 14.89
N MET A 88 -0.60 12.55 14.80
CA MET A 88 -1.01 13.83 15.37
C MET A 88 -0.98 13.77 16.90
N ARG A 89 -0.47 14.83 17.53
CA ARG A 89 -0.50 14.99 18.99
C ARG A 89 -1.87 15.41 19.50
N ASN A 90 -2.67 16.05 18.65
CA ASN A 90 -3.97 16.63 18.99
C ASN A 90 -5.00 16.36 17.89
N SER A 91 -6.26 16.72 18.13
CA SER A 91 -7.32 16.56 17.13
C SER A 91 -7.02 17.33 15.83
N PRO A 92 -7.52 16.87 14.67
CA PRO A 92 -7.36 17.59 13.40
C PRO A 92 -7.81 19.05 13.47
N ALA A 93 -8.93 19.33 14.17
CA ALA A 93 -9.45 20.68 14.33
C ALA A 93 -8.48 21.60 15.09
N PHE A 94 -7.82 21.07 16.13
CA PHE A 94 -6.81 21.80 16.87
C PHE A 94 -5.60 22.12 15.98
N ILE A 95 -5.09 21.14 15.25
CA ILE A 95 -3.91 21.33 14.37
C ILE A 95 -4.19 22.35 13.27
N LEU A 96 -5.37 22.30 12.65
CA LEU A 96 -5.78 23.28 11.64
C LEU A 96 -5.91 24.69 12.25
N LYS A 97 -6.40 24.79 13.49
CA LYS A 97 -6.44 26.07 14.23
C LYS A 97 -5.04 26.60 14.53
N GLU A 98 -4.12 25.77 15.00
CA GLU A 98 -2.73 26.19 15.24
C GLU A 98 -2.03 26.61 13.94
N PHE A 99 -2.24 25.90 12.84
CA PHE A 99 -1.68 26.26 11.54
C PHE A 99 -2.18 27.64 11.06
N SER A 100 -3.46 27.96 11.32
CA SER A 100 -4.04 29.26 10.94
C SER A 100 -3.41 30.47 11.64
N LYS A 101 -2.67 30.26 12.74
CA LYS A 101 -1.96 31.32 13.47
C LYS A 101 -0.64 31.71 12.81
N LEU A 102 -0.09 30.87 11.93
CA LEU A 102 1.16 31.17 11.23
C LEU A 102 0.94 32.34 10.26
N LYS A 103 1.85 33.33 10.30
CA LYS A 103 1.74 34.55 9.50
C LYS A 103 2.42 34.37 8.15
N TYR A 104 1.84 35.00 7.13
CA TYR A 104 2.45 35.10 5.81
C TYR A 104 3.34 36.36 5.74
N PRO A 105 4.47 36.31 5.01
CA PRO A 105 4.98 35.16 4.27
C PRO A 105 5.55 34.07 5.20
N LEU A 106 5.15 32.81 4.97
CA LEU A 106 5.43 31.71 5.90
C LEU A 106 6.91 31.34 5.83
N LYS A 107 7.61 31.31 6.97
CA LYS A 107 9.02 30.91 7.05
C LYS A 107 9.18 29.43 7.34
N ARG A 108 10.23 28.83 6.79
CA ARG A 108 10.56 27.41 6.99
C ARG A 108 10.72 27.02 8.47
N ASP A 109 11.41 27.84 9.26
CA ASP A 109 11.68 27.52 10.68
C ASP A 109 10.40 27.61 11.55
N GLU A 110 9.52 28.56 11.25
CA GLU A 110 8.21 28.69 11.90
C GLU A 110 7.32 27.47 11.58
N PHE A 111 7.29 27.05 10.32
CA PHE A 111 6.57 25.84 9.92
C PHE A 111 7.18 24.56 10.53
N LYS A 112 8.52 24.48 10.61
CA LYS A 112 9.21 23.34 11.26
C LYS A 112 8.88 23.26 12.74
N ALA A 113 8.81 24.40 13.46
CA ALA A 113 8.38 24.45 14.85
C ALA A 113 6.92 24.00 14.98
N PHE A 114 6.01 24.49 14.13
CA PHE A 114 4.63 24.02 14.06
C PHE A 114 4.55 22.49 13.90
N CYS A 115 5.36 21.92 13.01
CA CYS A 115 5.41 20.48 12.80
C CYS A 115 5.84 19.71 14.05
N PHE A 116 6.91 20.17 14.72
CA PHE A 116 7.43 19.54 15.93
C PHE A 116 6.41 19.52 17.08
N GLU A 117 5.66 20.60 17.25
CA GLU A 117 4.65 20.74 18.30
C GLU A 117 3.36 19.95 18.03
N ASN A 118 3.06 19.62 16.76
CA ASN A 118 1.77 19.02 16.39
C ASN A 118 1.84 17.57 15.92
N PHE A 119 3.02 17.09 15.49
CA PHE A 119 3.21 15.72 15.01
C PHE A 119 4.31 15.02 15.82
N ALA A 120 4.17 13.70 15.97
CA ALA A 120 5.12 12.88 16.72
C ALA A 120 5.50 11.64 15.92
N SER A 121 6.80 11.42 15.76
CA SER A 121 7.31 10.19 15.14
C SER A 121 7.19 9.02 16.11
N VAL A 122 6.05 8.34 16.02
CA VAL A 122 5.71 7.19 16.85
C VAL A 122 5.52 5.98 15.92
N PRO A 123 6.20 4.86 16.16
CA PRO A 123 5.94 3.63 15.42
C PRO A 123 4.47 3.24 15.53
N TYR A 124 3.80 3.07 14.39
CA TYR A 124 2.41 2.59 14.33
C TYR A 124 2.34 1.07 14.10
N LEU A 125 3.48 0.43 13.82
CA LEU A 125 3.61 -1.02 13.61
C LEU A 125 4.62 -1.61 14.59
N LYS A 126 4.42 -2.88 14.89
CA LYS A 126 5.40 -3.75 15.53
C LYS A 126 5.60 -5.02 14.71
N TYR A 127 6.70 -5.72 14.98
CA TYR A 127 6.91 -7.06 14.44
C TYR A 127 5.78 -7.99 14.88
N ALA A 128 5.37 -8.87 13.97
CA ALA A 128 4.37 -9.89 14.24
C ALA A 128 4.93 -11.26 13.90
N GLU A 129 4.79 -12.20 14.83
CA GLU A 129 5.05 -13.61 14.57
C GLU A 129 3.94 -14.16 13.67
N LEU A 130 4.33 -14.97 12.68
CA LEU A 130 3.42 -15.61 11.74
C LEU A 130 3.21 -17.05 12.20
N ASP A 131 2.09 -17.30 12.87
CA ASP A 131 1.84 -18.53 13.64
C ASP A 131 1.89 -19.83 12.80
N ASP A 132 1.65 -19.72 11.50
CA ASP A 132 1.69 -20.84 10.55
C ASP A 132 3.01 -20.95 9.77
N TRP A 133 4.02 -20.16 10.12
CA TRP A 133 5.35 -20.29 9.56
C TRP A 133 6.00 -21.61 10.03
N SER A 134 6.68 -22.29 9.10
CA SER A 134 7.46 -23.50 9.40
C SER A 134 8.84 -23.38 8.77
N GLU A 135 9.86 -23.90 9.45
CA GLU A 135 11.23 -23.95 8.91
C GLU A 135 11.34 -24.85 7.69
N SER A 136 10.54 -25.91 7.64
CA SER A 136 10.55 -26.91 6.57
C SER A 136 9.13 -27.15 6.05
N PRO A 137 8.56 -26.19 5.29
CA PRO A 137 7.21 -26.34 4.78
C PRO A 137 7.16 -27.45 3.73
N PRO A 138 6.06 -28.23 3.64
CA PRO A 138 6.01 -29.45 2.83
C PRO A 138 6.41 -29.26 1.36
N ASN A 139 5.95 -28.18 0.73
CA ASN A 139 6.26 -27.88 -0.67
C ASN A 139 7.75 -27.60 -0.91
N VAL A 140 8.46 -27.09 0.10
CA VAL A 140 9.90 -26.81 0.02
C VAL A 140 10.70 -28.10 0.19
N VAL A 141 10.29 -28.97 1.11
CA VAL A 141 10.94 -30.28 1.36
C VAL A 141 10.89 -31.17 0.11
N LEU A 142 9.85 -31.04 -0.72
CA LEU A 142 9.68 -31.83 -1.94
C LEU A 142 10.61 -31.40 -3.10
N LEU A 143 11.33 -30.27 -2.98
CA LEU A 143 12.23 -29.79 -4.02
C LEU A 143 13.49 -30.67 -4.12
N LYS A 144 13.68 -31.28 -5.29
CA LYS A 144 14.82 -32.18 -5.55
C LYS A 144 16.11 -31.43 -5.91
N ASP A 145 15.99 -30.28 -6.55
CA ASP A 145 17.15 -29.49 -6.96
C ASP A 145 17.70 -28.71 -5.77
N THR A 146 18.96 -28.97 -5.42
CA THR A 146 19.62 -28.38 -4.25
C THR A 146 19.77 -26.86 -4.34
N LYS A 147 19.98 -26.30 -5.55
CA LYS A 147 20.11 -24.84 -5.73
C LYS A 147 18.77 -24.16 -5.51
N PHE A 148 17.71 -24.70 -6.12
CA PHE A 148 16.36 -24.19 -5.92
C PHE A 148 15.90 -24.36 -4.47
N TRP A 149 16.16 -25.51 -3.86
CA TRP A 149 15.87 -25.75 -2.45
C TRP A 149 16.53 -24.71 -1.55
N LYS A 150 17.83 -24.44 -1.75
CA LYS A 150 18.56 -23.45 -0.95
C LYS A 150 17.96 -22.06 -1.11
N PHE A 151 17.71 -21.62 -2.33
CA PHE A 151 17.08 -20.32 -2.61
C PHE A 151 15.71 -20.19 -1.95
N VAL A 152 14.85 -21.19 -2.12
CA VAL A 152 13.49 -21.17 -1.55
C VAL A 152 13.53 -21.24 -0.02
N ASN A 153 14.45 -22.01 0.56
CA ASN A 153 14.64 -22.04 2.01
C ASN A 153 15.07 -20.68 2.56
N GLU A 154 16.00 -19.99 1.89
CA GLU A 154 16.39 -18.62 2.24
C GLU A 154 15.19 -17.65 2.16
N LEU A 155 14.36 -17.75 1.11
CA LEU A 155 13.12 -16.96 0.99
C LEU A 155 12.14 -17.24 2.14
N ASN A 156 11.97 -18.51 2.51
CA ASN A 156 11.08 -18.90 3.61
C ASN A 156 11.51 -18.26 4.95
N GLN A 157 12.82 -18.12 5.20
CA GLN A 157 13.32 -17.46 6.41
C GLN A 157 13.02 -15.95 6.44
N ILE A 158 12.88 -15.31 5.27
CA ILE A 158 12.60 -13.87 5.20
C ILE A 158 11.20 -13.54 5.76
N TRP A 159 10.22 -14.44 5.63
CA TRP A 159 8.84 -14.19 6.10
C TRP A 159 8.77 -13.78 7.58
N LYS A 160 9.61 -14.39 8.44
CA LYS A 160 9.74 -14.03 9.86
C LYS A 160 10.03 -12.54 10.09
N ASN A 161 10.80 -11.94 9.20
CA ASN A 161 11.27 -10.56 9.36
C ASN A 161 10.30 -9.54 8.75
N LEU A 162 9.36 -9.99 7.94
CA LEU A 162 8.42 -9.13 7.21
C LEU A 162 7.00 -9.11 7.81
N GLY A 163 6.72 -9.94 8.80
CA GLY A 163 5.45 -9.90 9.55
C GLY A 163 5.30 -8.59 10.35
N ARG A 164 4.15 -7.92 10.19
CA ARG A 164 3.77 -6.69 10.89
C ARG A 164 2.35 -6.77 11.40
N GLU A 165 2.10 -6.04 12.48
CA GLU A 165 0.76 -5.75 12.99
C GLU A 165 0.72 -4.34 13.58
N PHE A 166 -0.47 -3.74 13.59
CA PHE A 166 -0.67 -2.43 14.20
C PHE A 166 -0.61 -2.52 15.72
N ILE A 167 -0.04 -1.49 16.36
CA ILE A 167 -0.05 -1.38 17.82
C ILE A 167 -1.47 -1.07 18.33
N PRO A 168 -1.84 -1.46 19.56
CA PRO A 168 -3.19 -1.22 20.10
C PRO A 168 -3.67 0.23 19.99
N LYS A 169 -2.76 1.19 20.23
CA LYS A 169 -3.04 2.63 20.14
C LYS A 169 -3.62 3.06 18.79
N VAL A 170 -3.24 2.40 17.70
CA VAL A 170 -3.77 2.69 16.36
C VAL A 170 -5.26 2.37 16.27
N HIS A 171 -5.71 1.31 16.94
CA HIS A 171 -7.12 0.91 16.96
C HIS A 171 -7.94 1.73 17.96
N GLU A 172 -7.32 2.16 19.07
CA GLU A 172 -7.95 3.05 20.06
C GLU A 172 -8.14 4.47 19.53
N LEU A 173 -7.16 5.00 18.80
CA LEU A 173 -7.12 6.39 18.33
C LEU A 173 -6.79 6.48 16.83
N PRO A 174 -7.56 5.83 15.93
CA PRO A 174 -7.22 5.73 14.50
C PRO A 174 -7.17 7.10 13.81
N HIS A 175 -7.98 8.05 14.25
CA HIS A 175 -8.03 9.41 13.72
C HIS A 175 -6.75 10.21 13.94
N LEU A 176 -5.82 9.76 14.79
CA LEU A 176 -4.53 10.41 15.00
C LEU A 176 -3.43 9.93 14.06
N PHE A 177 -3.62 8.79 13.39
CA PHE A 177 -2.58 8.20 12.55
C PHE A 177 -2.91 8.39 11.06
N PRO A 178 -1.93 8.76 10.22
CA PRO A 178 -2.12 8.89 8.77
C PRO A 178 -2.09 7.54 8.06
N ILE A 179 -2.84 6.55 8.57
CA ILE A 179 -2.84 5.17 8.10
C ILE A 179 -4.28 4.65 7.99
N VAL A 180 -4.46 3.63 7.16
CA VAL A 180 -5.67 2.80 7.06
C VAL A 180 -5.40 1.54 7.88
N PRO A 181 -5.98 1.40 9.09
CA PRO A 181 -5.67 0.25 9.94
C PRO A 181 -6.42 -0.99 9.46
N VAL A 182 -5.81 -2.15 9.69
CA VAL A 182 -6.41 -3.48 9.52
C VAL A 182 -6.14 -4.34 10.76
N LEU A 183 -6.97 -5.36 11.01
CA LEU A 183 -6.96 -6.11 12.27
C LEU A 183 -5.95 -7.26 12.28
N ASN A 184 -5.82 -7.99 11.17
CA ASN A 184 -4.95 -9.14 11.11
C ASN A 184 -3.51 -8.74 10.81
N ARG A 185 -2.59 -9.61 11.20
CA ARG A 185 -1.17 -9.56 10.82
C ARG A 185 -1.04 -9.58 9.30
N PHE A 186 -0.02 -8.91 8.79
CA PHE A 186 0.27 -8.86 7.36
C PHE A 186 1.76 -8.87 7.09
N VAL A 187 2.14 -9.23 5.87
CA VAL A 187 3.53 -9.26 5.42
C VAL A 187 3.79 -8.05 4.53
N VAL A 188 4.90 -7.34 4.79
CA VAL A 188 5.28 -6.13 4.05
C VAL A 188 6.33 -6.42 2.97
N PRO A 189 6.49 -5.56 1.94
CA PRO A 189 7.53 -5.75 0.93
C PRO A 189 8.97 -5.66 1.48
N GLY A 190 9.17 -4.91 2.58
CA GLY A 190 10.46 -4.76 3.26
C GLY A 190 11.25 -3.51 2.84
N GLY A 191 12.39 -3.28 3.50
CA GLY A 191 13.21 -2.09 3.32
C GLY A 191 12.51 -0.81 3.82
N PHE A 192 12.42 0.22 2.98
CA PHE A 192 11.66 1.45 3.33
C PHE A 192 10.13 1.24 3.33
N PHE A 193 9.64 0.16 2.71
CA PHE A 193 8.21 -0.14 2.62
C PHE A 193 7.77 -0.98 3.81
N GLN A 194 7.41 -0.30 4.89
CA GLN A 194 7.07 -0.92 6.18
C GLN A 194 5.56 -1.11 6.39
N ILE A 195 4.70 -0.84 5.42
CA ILE A 195 3.24 -1.08 5.47
C ILE A 195 2.81 -1.92 4.25
N TYR A 196 1.61 -2.51 4.28
CA TYR A 196 1.09 -3.28 3.16
C TYR A 196 0.85 -2.39 1.92
N PHE A 197 1.14 -2.96 0.75
CA PHE A 197 0.85 -2.41 -0.58
C PHE A 197 -0.03 -3.40 -1.35
N TYR A 198 -1.01 -2.90 -2.10
CA TYR A 198 -2.06 -3.73 -2.67
C TYR A 198 -1.52 -4.80 -3.62
N TRP A 199 -0.87 -4.42 -4.72
CA TRP A 199 -0.37 -5.39 -5.69
C TRP A 199 0.83 -6.22 -5.20
N ASP A 200 1.69 -5.66 -4.33
CA ASP A 200 2.82 -6.39 -3.74
C ASP A 200 2.30 -7.56 -2.90
N SER A 201 1.17 -7.33 -2.21
CA SER A 201 0.55 -8.36 -1.37
C SER A 201 0.09 -9.57 -2.19
N TYR A 202 -0.22 -9.43 -3.48
CA TYR A 202 -0.58 -10.57 -4.33
C TYR A 202 0.61 -11.52 -4.49
N TRP A 203 1.78 -10.97 -4.84
CA TRP A 203 3.02 -11.74 -4.99
C TRP A 203 3.50 -12.33 -3.67
N ILE A 204 3.35 -11.58 -2.59
CA ILE A 204 3.61 -12.07 -1.23
C ILE A 204 2.69 -13.25 -0.90
N MET A 205 1.37 -13.13 -1.13
CA MET A 205 0.42 -14.21 -0.88
C MET A 205 0.74 -15.47 -1.68
N LYS A 206 1.16 -15.35 -2.95
CA LYS A 206 1.65 -16.50 -3.74
C LYS A 206 2.79 -17.23 -3.02
N GLY A 207 3.80 -16.48 -2.55
CA GLY A 207 4.93 -17.05 -1.81
C GLY A 207 4.54 -17.65 -0.47
N LEU A 208 3.61 -17.03 0.26
CA LEU A 208 3.08 -17.55 1.52
C LEU A 208 2.27 -18.84 1.32
N LEU A 209 1.43 -18.91 0.29
CA LEU A 209 0.70 -20.13 -0.09
C LEU A 209 1.67 -21.26 -0.44
N PHE A 210 2.72 -20.96 -1.19
CA PHE A 210 3.79 -21.92 -1.48
C PHE A 210 4.48 -22.40 -0.20
N SER A 211 4.70 -21.50 0.76
CA SER A 211 5.27 -21.80 2.09
C SER A 211 4.27 -22.44 3.06
N ASN A 212 3.08 -22.85 2.58
CA ASN A 212 2.00 -23.45 3.36
C ASN A 212 1.42 -22.56 4.48
N MET A 213 1.60 -21.24 4.38
CA MET A 213 1.16 -20.23 5.36
C MET A 213 -0.28 -19.76 5.06
N LYS A 214 -1.22 -20.70 5.07
CA LYS A 214 -2.62 -20.49 4.67
C LYS A 214 -3.38 -19.55 5.61
N SER A 215 -3.12 -19.60 6.91
CA SER A 215 -3.82 -18.76 7.90
C SER A 215 -3.38 -17.30 7.79
N THR A 216 -2.08 -17.05 7.55
CA THR A 216 -1.55 -15.71 7.28
C THR A 216 -2.19 -15.11 6.03
N VAL A 217 -2.30 -15.89 4.95
CA VAL A 217 -2.95 -15.44 3.70
C VAL A 217 -4.43 -15.13 3.91
N LEU A 218 -5.15 -15.96 4.67
CA LEU A 218 -6.55 -15.70 5.02
C LEU A 218 -6.70 -14.38 5.78
N GLY A 219 -5.86 -14.15 6.80
CA GLY A 219 -5.87 -12.90 7.57
C GLY A 219 -5.63 -11.67 6.70
N MET A 220 -4.70 -11.74 5.75
CA MET A 220 -4.44 -10.65 4.80
C MET A 220 -5.59 -10.45 3.80
N LEU A 221 -6.26 -11.52 3.34
CA LEU A 221 -7.49 -11.40 2.53
C LEU A 221 -8.62 -10.73 3.30
N GLU A 222 -8.80 -11.08 4.57
CA GLU A 222 -9.79 -10.45 5.46
C GLU A 222 -9.47 -8.97 5.72
N ASN A 223 -8.19 -8.63 5.83
CA ASN A 223 -7.75 -7.23 5.90
C ASN A 223 -8.22 -6.46 4.66
N PHE A 224 -7.99 -6.98 3.46
CA PHE A 224 -8.43 -6.34 2.21
C PHE A 224 -9.95 -6.31 2.08
N ALA A 225 -10.65 -7.38 2.45
CA ALA A 225 -12.10 -7.40 2.52
C ALA A 225 -12.64 -6.29 3.44
N SER A 226 -12.01 -6.07 4.61
CA SER A 226 -12.40 -4.98 5.53
C SER A 226 -12.17 -3.58 4.97
N ILE A 227 -11.18 -3.41 4.09
CA ILE A 227 -10.90 -2.15 3.41
C ILE A 227 -11.95 -1.92 2.33
N ILE A 228 -12.25 -2.93 1.52
CA ILE A 228 -13.31 -2.88 0.51
C ILE A 228 -14.67 -2.61 1.16
N ASP A 229 -14.94 -3.22 2.32
CA ASP A 229 -16.19 -3.01 3.03
C ASP A 229 -16.39 -1.54 3.42
N ARG A 230 -15.33 -0.89 3.94
CA ARG A 230 -15.33 0.50 4.40
C ARG A 230 -15.23 1.54 3.28
N HIS A 231 -14.54 1.22 2.18
CA HIS A 231 -14.10 2.22 1.20
C HIS A 231 -14.49 1.89 -0.25
N GLY A 232 -14.99 0.69 -0.50
CA GLY A 232 -15.38 0.20 -1.84
C GLY A 232 -14.22 -0.30 -2.69
N PHE A 233 -12.97 0.06 -2.37
CA PHE A 233 -11.77 -0.39 -3.10
C PHE A 233 -10.55 -0.48 -2.18
N ILE A 234 -9.48 -1.10 -2.66
CA ILE A 234 -8.21 -1.18 -1.94
C ILE A 234 -7.29 -0.05 -2.42
N PRO A 235 -6.83 0.86 -1.55
CA PRO A 235 -5.87 1.89 -1.92
C PRO A 235 -4.49 1.28 -2.19
N ASN A 236 -3.61 2.05 -2.83
CA ASN A 236 -2.26 1.61 -3.19
C ASN A 236 -1.49 1.05 -1.98
N SER A 237 -1.62 1.67 -0.81
CA SER A 237 -1.06 1.17 0.44
C SER A 237 -1.92 1.57 1.63
N GLY A 238 -1.63 1.00 2.81
CA GLY A 238 -2.21 1.42 4.08
C GLY A 238 -1.83 2.84 4.53
N ALA A 239 -1.04 3.60 3.77
CA ALA A 239 -0.74 4.99 4.06
C ALA A 239 -1.84 5.92 3.51
N ILE A 240 -2.35 6.84 4.34
CA ILE A 240 -3.47 7.72 3.95
C ILE A 240 -3.07 8.68 2.80
N GLN A 241 -1.79 9.03 2.70
CA GLN A 241 -1.24 9.86 1.62
C GLN A 241 -1.36 9.17 0.25
N LEU A 242 -1.43 7.84 0.23
CA LEU A 242 -1.61 7.04 -0.98
C LEU A 242 -3.07 6.63 -1.20
N SER A 243 -4.01 7.11 -0.37
CA SER A 243 -5.40 6.70 -0.42
C SER A 243 -6.19 7.17 -1.65
N ARG A 244 -5.66 8.16 -2.41
CA ARG A 244 -6.20 8.54 -3.72
C ARG A 244 -5.74 7.64 -4.84
N ARG A 245 -4.74 6.81 -4.60
CA ARG A 245 -4.11 5.96 -5.59
C ARG A 245 -4.60 4.54 -5.38
N SER A 246 -4.69 3.79 -6.46
CA SER A 246 -4.85 2.34 -6.38
C SER A 246 -3.77 1.69 -7.23
N GLN A 247 -3.66 0.38 -7.14
CA GLN A 247 -2.82 -0.44 -7.99
C GLN A 247 -3.73 -1.38 -8.82
N PRO A 248 -3.17 -2.18 -9.75
CA PRO A 248 -3.94 -3.16 -10.49
C PRO A 248 -4.84 -3.99 -9.54
N PRO A 249 -6.15 -4.12 -9.83
CA PRO A 249 -7.07 -4.81 -8.94
C PRO A 249 -6.85 -6.32 -9.00
N LEU A 250 -6.11 -6.84 -8.02
CA LEU A 250 -5.69 -8.24 -7.95
C LEU A 250 -6.41 -9.04 -6.85
N PHE A 251 -7.35 -8.44 -6.10
CA PHE A 251 -8.07 -9.12 -5.02
C PHE A 251 -8.83 -10.36 -5.50
N THR A 252 -9.45 -10.30 -6.70
CA THR A 252 -10.09 -11.47 -7.33
C THR A 252 -9.10 -12.63 -7.50
N GLN A 253 -7.89 -12.35 -8.00
CA GLN A 253 -6.85 -13.37 -8.16
C GLN A 253 -6.32 -13.87 -6.82
N MET A 254 -6.14 -12.99 -5.82
CA MET A 254 -5.74 -13.39 -4.48
C MET A 254 -6.75 -14.38 -3.86
N VAL A 255 -8.05 -14.10 -3.98
CA VAL A 255 -9.12 -14.98 -3.50
C VAL A 255 -9.12 -16.30 -4.28
N ALA A 256 -9.02 -16.26 -5.61
CA ALA A 256 -8.99 -17.46 -6.44
C ALA A 256 -7.81 -18.39 -6.09
N ASP A 257 -6.61 -17.82 -5.93
CA ASP A 257 -5.41 -18.56 -5.54
C ASP A 257 -5.60 -19.23 -4.18
N TYR A 258 -6.09 -18.50 -3.19
CA TYR A 258 -6.34 -19.04 -1.86
C TYR A 258 -7.36 -20.19 -1.89
N ILE A 259 -8.47 -20.01 -2.60
CA ILE A 259 -9.53 -21.03 -2.69
C ILE A 259 -9.06 -22.26 -3.46
N SER A 260 -8.19 -22.13 -4.46
CA SER A 260 -7.61 -23.29 -5.15
C SER A 260 -6.73 -24.17 -4.26
N VAL A 261 -6.21 -23.62 -3.15
CA VAL A 261 -5.35 -24.34 -2.20
C VAL A 261 -6.13 -24.91 -1.00
N VAL A 262 -7.21 -24.25 -0.59
CA VAL A 262 -7.96 -24.60 0.64
C VAL A 262 -9.30 -25.27 0.33
N GLU A 263 -9.84 -25.10 -0.87
CA GLU A 263 -11.10 -25.69 -1.34
C GLU A 263 -12.32 -25.41 -0.43
N ASN A 264 -12.29 -24.30 0.32
CA ASN A 264 -13.32 -23.94 1.29
C ASN A 264 -14.43 -23.08 0.65
N LYS A 265 -15.57 -23.72 0.36
CA LYS A 265 -16.75 -23.06 -0.25
C LYS A 265 -17.37 -21.98 0.62
N THR A 266 -17.34 -22.12 1.95
CA THR A 266 -17.87 -21.10 2.88
C THR A 266 -17.03 -19.82 2.80
N THR A 267 -15.71 -19.95 2.80
CA THR A 267 -14.81 -18.81 2.62
C THR A 267 -15.00 -18.17 1.24
N LEU A 268 -15.13 -18.97 0.19
CA LEU A 268 -15.40 -18.46 -1.16
C LEU A 268 -16.70 -17.63 -1.19
N SER A 269 -17.80 -18.17 -0.66
CA SER A 269 -19.09 -17.47 -0.64
C SER A 269 -19.02 -16.13 0.08
N ARG A 270 -18.23 -16.03 1.16
CA ARG A 270 -18.00 -14.77 1.87
C ARG A 270 -17.09 -13.82 1.09
N MET A 271 -16.02 -14.32 0.47
CA MET A 271 -15.05 -13.46 -0.23
C MET A 271 -15.61 -12.89 -1.54
N VAL A 272 -16.48 -13.64 -2.24
CA VAL A 272 -17.10 -13.20 -3.49
C VAL A 272 -17.88 -11.90 -3.31
N THR A 273 -18.54 -11.68 -2.17
CA THR A 273 -19.28 -10.43 -1.94
C THR A 273 -18.37 -9.20 -1.91
N TYR A 274 -17.12 -9.36 -1.45
CA TYR A 274 -16.12 -8.28 -1.46
C TYR A 274 -15.48 -8.12 -2.85
N VAL A 275 -15.26 -9.23 -3.57
CA VAL A 275 -14.80 -9.20 -4.97
C VAL A 275 -15.79 -8.41 -5.84
N GLU A 276 -17.08 -8.73 -5.76
CA GLU A 276 -18.13 -8.01 -6.49
C GLU A 276 -18.15 -6.52 -6.12
N ARG A 277 -18.05 -6.20 -4.83
CA ARG A 277 -18.05 -4.81 -4.36
C ARG A 277 -16.89 -4.01 -4.94
N GLU A 278 -15.68 -4.56 -4.95
CA GLU A 278 -14.51 -3.87 -5.52
C GLU A 278 -14.68 -3.68 -7.05
N LEU A 279 -15.09 -4.72 -7.77
CA LEU A 279 -15.32 -4.64 -9.22
C LEU A 279 -16.39 -3.60 -9.57
N MET A 280 -17.50 -3.57 -8.82
CA MET A 280 -18.52 -2.55 -8.98
C MET A 280 -17.98 -1.15 -8.73
N TRP A 281 -17.13 -0.97 -7.71
CA TRP A 281 -16.51 0.32 -7.46
C TRP A 281 -15.63 0.77 -8.63
N TRP A 282 -14.82 -0.12 -9.20
CA TRP A 282 -14.01 0.19 -10.40
C TRP A 282 -14.88 0.59 -11.58
N GLN A 283 -15.96 -0.16 -11.81
CA GLN A 283 -16.91 0.12 -12.87
C GLN A 283 -17.63 1.45 -12.70
N LEU A 284 -17.90 1.90 -11.47
CA LEU A 284 -18.60 3.17 -11.24
C LEU A 284 -17.66 4.39 -11.19
N ASN A 285 -16.43 4.21 -10.69
CA ASN A 285 -15.58 5.34 -10.30
C ASN A 285 -14.30 5.50 -11.15
N ARG A 286 -13.79 4.43 -11.75
CA ARG A 286 -12.45 4.41 -12.38
C ARG A 286 -12.40 3.58 -13.67
N ASN A 287 -13.31 3.87 -14.58
CA ASN A 287 -13.29 3.33 -15.94
C ASN A 287 -13.01 4.43 -16.97
N VAL A 288 -12.45 4.05 -18.11
CA VAL A 288 -12.29 4.91 -19.29
C VAL A 288 -12.62 4.10 -20.54
N SER A 289 -13.20 4.75 -21.54
CA SER A 289 -13.41 4.15 -22.86
C SER A 289 -12.17 4.36 -23.72
N VAL A 290 -11.52 3.27 -24.12
CA VAL A 290 -10.33 3.27 -24.99
C VAL A 290 -10.73 2.77 -26.37
N LYS A 291 -10.39 3.52 -27.43
CA LYS A 291 -10.58 3.07 -28.81
C LYS A 291 -9.35 2.31 -29.29
N SER A 292 -9.55 1.11 -29.84
CA SER A 292 -8.50 0.34 -30.50
C SER A 292 -8.18 0.90 -31.89
N ALA A 293 -7.07 0.44 -32.47
CA ALA A 293 -6.71 0.73 -33.86
C ALA A 293 -7.75 0.19 -34.87
N SER A 294 -8.52 -0.84 -34.51
CA SER A 294 -9.64 -1.37 -35.31
C SER A 294 -10.92 -0.54 -35.22
N GLY A 295 -10.96 0.50 -34.38
CA GLY A 295 -12.13 1.36 -34.17
C GLY A 295 -13.10 0.86 -33.09
N GLU A 296 -12.83 -0.31 -32.49
CA GLU A 296 -13.63 -0.85 -31.39
C GLU A 296 -13.38 -0.08 -30.09
N THR A 297 -14.41 0.05 -29.26
CA THR A 297 -14.31 0.75 -27.97
C THR A 297 -14.35 -0.25 -26.82
N TYR A 298 -13.32 -0.20 -25.98
CA TYR A 298 -13.16 -1.06 -24.81
C TYR A 298 -13.28 -0.24 -23.53
N LEU A 299 -14.04 -0.75 -22.57
CA LEU A 299 -14.06 -0.20 -21.22
C LEU A 299 -12.86 -0.74 -20.45
N MET A 300 -11.96 0.14 -20.01
CA MET A 300 -10.77 -0.25 -19.25
C MET A 300 -10.75 0.42 -17.89
N TYR A 301 -10.27 -0.28 -16.88
CA TYR A 301 -10.08 0.29 -15.54
C TYR A 301 -8.79 1.11 -15.49
N GLN A 302 -8.87 2.33 -14.97
CA GLN A 302 -7.73 3.24 -14.83
C GLN A 302 -7.28 3.28 -13.38
N TYR A 303 -6.19 2.58 -13.08
CA TYR A 303 -5.51 2.73 -11.79
C TYR A 303 -4.70 4.04 -11.82
N ARG A 304 -5.22 5.09 -11.18
CA ARG A 304 -4.50 6.35 -10.99
C ARG A 304 -3.38 6.12 -9.98
N VAL A 305 -2.12 6.16 -10.43
CA VAL A 305 -0.89 5.95 -9.63
C VAL A 305 -0.40 7.22 -8.97
#